data_AF-A0A1H1BL11-F1
#
_entry.id   AF-A0A1H1BL11-F1
#
_cell.length_a   1.000
_cell.length_b   1.000
_cell.length_c   1.000
_cell.angle_alpha   90.00
_cell.angle_beta   90.00
_cell.angle_gamma   90.00
#
_symmetry.space_group_name_H-M   'P 1'
#
loop_
_entity.id
_entity.type
_entity.pdbx_description
1 polymer ?
#
loop_
_entity_poly.entity_id
_entity_poly.type
_entity_poly.pdbx_seq_one_letter_code
_entity_poly.pdbx_strand_id
1 'polypeptide(L)'
;MLNSFFADMHIHIGRDMYNKPVKITGSKTLTLTNILKEASRNKGIHMVGVIDSHSPAVQQEIKQLIKANKAYELSDGGIRFENVTLLLGSEIEVYDENCRGQIHVLCYFPTLAKIEEFSKWLTTKMKNITLSSQRYYGTAKELQYKVKELSGIFIPAHVFTPFKSMYGKGVQKSLKEVFDPDLIDGIELGLSSDTAMADQIQELHDYTFLTNSDAHSLAKIAREYQEICMEEPSFQEFNWALHNVQDRKIKQNFGMNPHLGKYYTTVCSQCLEPLSPEAVHCHRCESTKIVKGVFDRIQELTDAKEVKERPPYLYQVPLEYLPALGPKTFKKLLIHFQTEMNVIHHTKLDELKEVIPEKLANTIVNMREGNLAIKAGGGGKYGNIIPSSEK
;
A
#
# COMPACT_ATOMS: atom_id res chain seq x y z
N MET A 1 16.35 22.09 -1.25
CA MET A 1 15.74 22.24 0.10
C MET A 1 14.72 21.13 0.24
N LEU A 2 14.77 20.35 1.31
CA LEU A 2 13.87 19.22 1.51
C LEU A 2 12.50 19.71 2.03
N ASN A 3 11.44 19.16 1.45
CA ASN A 3 10.04 19.37 1.80
C ASN A 3 9.40 18.03 2.20
N SER A 4 8.16 18.06 2.69
CA SER A 4 7.40 16.87 3.04
C SER A 4 6.28 16.60 2.03
N PHE A 5 6.19 15.37 1.56
CA PHE A 5 5.23 14.95 0.54
C PHE A 5 4.55 13.64 0.93
N PHE A 6 3.23 13.59 0.81
CA PHE A 6 2.46 12.35 0.97
C PHE A 6 2.49 11.48 -0.29
N ALA A 7 2.68 10.16 -0.12
CA ALA A 7 2.76 9.19 -1.20
C ALA A 7 2.01 7.89 -0.89
N ASP A 8 1.32 7.34 -1.90
CA ASP A 8 0.66 6.03 -1.87
C ASP A 8 1.09 5.22 -3.09
N MET A 9 1.90 4.19 -2.88
CA MET A 9 2.66 3.54 -3.95
C MET A 9 2.00 2.27 -4.50
N HIS A 10 0.85 1.84 -3.96
CA HIS A 10 0.21 0.59 -4.35
C HIS A 10 -1.26 0.83 -4.70
N ILE A 11 -1.50 1.29 -5.93
CA ILE A 11 -2.84 1.55 -6.45
C ILE A 11 -3.08 0.70 -7.70
N HIS A 12 -4.18 -0.05 -7.70
CA HIS A 12 -4.62 -0.82 -8.87
C HIS A 12 -5.36 0.04 -9.90
N ILE A 13 -5.50 -0.49 -11.12
CA ILE A 13 -6.46 -0.06 -12.12
C ILE A 13 -7.54 -1.12 -12.24
N GLY A 14 -8.80 -0.74 -12.03
CA GLY A 14 -9.93 -1.64 -12.26
C GLY A 14 -10.28 -1.77 -13.75
N ARG A 15 -10.22 -0.66 -14.51
CA ARG A 15 -10.55 -0.62 -15.94
C ARG A 15 -9.58 0.23 -16.74
N ASP A 16 -9.23 -0.23 -17.94
CA ASP A 16 -8.46 0.57 -18.90
C ASP A 16 -9.33 1.60 -19.63
N MET A 17 -8.70 2.43 -20.47
CA MET A 17 -9.38 3.42 -21.32
C MET A 17 -10.40 2.84 -22.32
N TYR A 18 -10.39 1.52 -22.57
CA TYR A 18 -11.34 0.80 -23.41
C TYR A 18 -12.41 0.06 -22.60
N ASN A 19 -12.49 0.33 -21.29
CA ASN A 19 -13.39 -0.31 -20.34
C ASN A 19 -13.18 -1.84 -20.21
N LYS A 20 -11.99 -2.34 -20.55
CA LYS A 20 -11.60 -3.74 -20.29
C LYS A 20 -11.07 -3.88 -18.86
N PRO A 21 -11.30 -5.02 -18.19
CA PRO A 21 -10.76 -5.27 -16.86
C PRO A 21 -9.23 -5.34 -16.87
N VAL A 22 -8.61 -4.68 -15.89
CA VAL A 22 -7.17 -4.81 -15.59
C VAL A 22 -7.02 -5.59 -14.28
N LYS A 23 -7.48 -5.02 -13.16
CA LYS A 23 -7.77 -5.75 -11.92
C LYS A 23 -9.26 -6.12 -11.87
N ILE A 24 -9.57 -7.41 -11.94
CA ILE A 24 -10.97 -7.91 -12.02
C ILE A 24 -11.80 -7.46 -10.80
N THR A 25 -11.20 -7.50 -9.62
CA THR A 25 -11.81 -7.09 -8.34
C THR A 25 -11.81 -5.58 -8.12
N GLY A 26 -11.17 -4.80 -8.99
CA GLY A 26 -11.10 -3.35 -8.90
C GLY A 26 -12.40 -2.67 -9.38
N SER A 27 -12.70 -1.50 -8.83
CA SER A 27 -13.83 -0.68 -9.23
C SER A 27 -13.76 -0.30 -10.71
N LYS A 28 -14.91 -0.27 -11.38
CA LYS A 28 -15.01 0.20 -12.78
C LYS A 28 -14.57 1.65 -12.96
N THR A 29 -14.67 2.47 -11.91
CA THR A 29 -14.28 3.88 -11.93
C THR A 29 -12.79 4.11 -11.65
N LEU A 30 -12.07 3.07 -11.21
CA LEU A 30 -10.64 3.14 -10.93
C LEU A 30 -9.86 3.00 -12.24
N THR A 31 -9.84 4.09 -13.00
CA THR A 31 -9.07 4.23 -14.24
C THR A 31 -7.88 5.14 -14.00
N LEU A 32 -6.83 5.07 -14.84
CA LEU A 32 -5.61 5.86 -14.65
C LEU A 32 -5.91 7.37 -14.50
N THR A 33 -6.62 7.97 -15.46
CA THR A 33 -6.94 9.40 -15.37
C THR A 33 -7.75 9.75 -14.12
N ASN A 34 -8.64 8.87 -13.65
CA ASN A 34 -9.41 9.13 -12.43
C ASN A 34 -8.53 9.03 -11.18
N ILE A 35 -7.58 8.09 -11.13
CA ILE A 35 -6.60 7.99 -10.05
C ILE A 35 -5.79 9.28 -9.96
N LEU A 36 -5.24 9.75 -11.08
CA LEU A 36 -4.42 10.97 -11.11
C LEU A 36 -5.21 12.20 -10.65
N LYS A 37 -6.45 12.36 -11.11
CA LYS A 37 -7.34 13.45 -10.68
C LYS A 37 -7.72 13.34 -9.20
N GLU A 38 -8.06 12.14 -8.74
CA GLU A 38 -8.45 11.92 -7.34
C GLU A 38 -7.29 12.22 -6.40
N ALA A 39 -6.09 11.70 -6.72
CA ALA A 39 -4.87 11.94 -5.97
C ALA A 39 -4.53 13.44 -5.88
N SER A 40 -4.50 14.12 -7.03
CA SER A 40 -4.16 15.54 -7.16
C SER A 40 -5.19 16.47 -6.50
N ARG A 41 -6.48 16.25 -6.77
CA ARG A 41 -7.52 17.26 -6.53
C ARG A 41 -8.34 17.05 -5.26
N ASN A 42 -8.51 15.79 -4.81
CA ASN A 42 -9.35 15.46 -3.66
C ASN A 42 -8.53 14.90 -2.51
N LYS A 43 -7.64 13.94 -2.76
CA LYS A 43 -6.83 13.33 -1.71
C LYS A 43 -5.75 14.29 -1.22
N GLY A 44 -5.04 14.96 -2.13
CA GLY A 44 -3.87 15.76 -1.80
C GLY A 44 -2.59 14.92 -1.63
N ILE A 45 -2.53 13.80 -2.37
CA ILE A 45 -1.32 12.95 -2.45
C ILE A 45 -0.45 13.48 -3.59
N HIS A 46 0.85 13.61 -3.32
CA HIS A 46 1.82 14.22 -4.23
C HIS A 46 2.52 13.18 -5.11
N MET A 47 2.51 11.91 -4.71
CA MET A 47 3.10 10.83 -5.48
C MET A 47 2.25 9.57 -5.39
N VAL A 48 1.98 8.95 -6.53
CA VAL A 48 1.22 7.70 -6.60
C VAL A 48 1.98 6.63 -7.37
N GLY A 49 1.98 5.41 -6.86
CA GLY A 49 2.46 4.24 -7.59
C GLY A 49 1.27 3.48 -8.15
N VAL A 50 1.13 3.46 -9.48
CA VAL A 50 0.09 2.66 -10.14
C VAL A 50 0.73 1.36 -10.61
N ILE A 51 0.42 0.27 -9.91
CA ILE A 51 1.09 -1.03 -10.06
C ILE A 51 0.50 -1.89 -11.20
N ASP A 52 -0.22 -1.24 -12.11
CA ASP A 52 -0.79 -1.83 -13.33
C ASP A 52 -0.27 -1.12 -14.59
N SER A 53 0.81 -0.34 -14.44
CA SER A 53 1.41 0.44 -15.52
C SER A 53 2.16 -0.45 -16.54
N HIS A 54 2.35 -1.75 -16.26
CA HIS A 54 2.85 -2.70 -17.26
C HIS A 54 1.81 -3.01 -18.35
N SER A 55 0.53 -2.78 -18.09
CA SER A 55 -0.55 -3.09 -19.03
C SER A 55 -0.49 -2.17 -20.26
N PRO A 56 -0.51 -2.71 -21.50
CA PRO A 56 -0.33 -1.91 -22.71
C PRO A 56 -1.35 -0.77 -22.87
N ALA A 57 -2.61 -0.99 -22.49
CA ALA A 57 -3.65 0.03 -22.61
C ALA A 57 -3.45 1.19 -21.62
N VAL A 58 -2.86 0.91 -20.45
CA VAL A 58 -2.51 1.93 -19.45
C VAL A 58 -1.35 2.78 -19.96
N GLN A 59 -0.31 2.16 -20.52
CA GLN A 59 0.81 2.87 -21.16
C GLN A 59 0.33 3.75 -22.33
N GLN A 60 -0.62 3.24 -23.12
CA GLN A 60 -1.24 4.02 -24.18
C GLN A 60 -1.97 5.27 -23.64
N GLU A 61 -2.72 5.14 -22.54
CA GLU A 61 -3.39 6.27 -21.90
C GLU A 61 -2.38 7.32 -21.40
N ILE A 62 -1.26 6.88 -20.80
CA ILE A 62 -0.15 7.77 -20.39
C ILE A 62 0.38 8.55 -21.61
N LYS A 63 0.67 7.88 -22.73
CA LYS A 63 1.12 8.53 -23.98
C LYS A 63 0.11 9.54 -24.50
N GLN A 64 -1.19 9.25 -24.40
CA GLN A 64 -2.24 10.18 -24.83
C GLN A 64 -2.30 11.41 -23.93
N LEU A 65 -2.14 11.26 -22.62
CA LEU A 65 -2.08 12.39 -21.68
C LEU A 65 -0.87 13.29 -21.98
N ILE A 66 0.30 12.68 -22.25
CA ILE A 66 1.52 13.41 -22.61
C ILE A 66 1.34 14.16 -23.93
N LYS A 67 0.86 13.47 -24.98
CA LYS A 67 0.59 14.08 -26.30
C LYS A 67 -0.42 15.23 -26.23
N ALA A 68 -1.37 15.16 -25.30
CA ALA A 68 -2.37 16.20 -25.06
C ALA A 68 -1.86 17.33 -24.14
N ASN A 69 -0.58 17.36 -23.76
CA ASN A 69 0.01 18.31 -22.81
C ASN A 69 -0.71 18.34 -21.44
N LYS A 70 -1.31 17.21 -21.03
CA LYS A 70 -1.95 17.05 -19.71
C LYS A 70 -1.00 16.44 -18.69
N ALA A 71 0.06 15.80 -19.16
CA ALA A 71 1.11 15.21 -18.35
C ALA A 71 2.46 15.36 -19.06
N TYR A 72 3.56 15.19 -18.35
CA TYR A 72 4.90 15.16 -18.93
C TYR A 72 5.81 14.25 -18.10
N GLU A 73 6.81 13.67 -18.74
CA GLU A 73 7.81 12.84 -18.09
C GLU A 73 8.90 13.72 -17.46
N LEU A 74 9.28 13.40 -16.22
CA LEU A 74 10.32 14.12 -15.47
C LEU A 74 11.71 13.59 -15.84
N SER A 75 12.72 14.46 -15.80
CA SER A 75 14.13 14.05 -16.00
C SER A 75 14.57 13.00 -14.98
N ASP A 76 14.11 13.16 -13.74
CA ASP A 76 14.47 12.32 -12.59
C ASP A 76 13.49 11.13 -12.44
N GLY A 77 12.71 10.87 -13.50
CA GLY A 77 11.77 9.77 -13.62
C GLY A 77 10.40 10.05 -12.97
N GLY A 78 9.40 9.33 -13.49
CA GLY A 78 7.99 9.52 -13.19
C GLY A 78 7.26 10.44 -14.17
N ILE A 79 5.94 10.38 -14.16
CA ILE A 79 5.06 11.18 -15.04
C ILE A 79 4.31 12.20 -14.18
N ARG A 80 4.55 13.50 -14.38
CA ARG A 80 3.84 14.57 -13.68
C ARG A 80 2.49 14.82 -14.35
N PHE A 81 1.42 14.77 -13.56
CA PHE A 81 0.07 15.21 -13.91
C PHE A 81 -0.40 16.20 -12.85
N GLU A 82 -0.68 17.44 -13.22
CA GLU A 82 -1.02 18.49 -12.24
C GLU A 82 0.00 18.53 -11.08
N ASN A 83 -0.46 18.31 -9.84
CA ASN A 83 0.34 18.32 -8.62
C ASN A 83 0.78 16.93 -8.16
N VAL A 84 0.51 15.86 -8.93
CA VAL A 84 0.87 14.48 -8.58
C VAL A 84 1.89 13.90 -9.56
N THR A 85 2.94 13.26 -9.03
CA THR A 85 3.85 12.43 -9.82
C THR A 85 3.40 10.98 -9.78
N LEU A 86 3.21 10.39 -10.96
CA LEU A 86 2.96 8.96 -11.14
C LEU A 86 4.28 8.21 -11.26
N LEU A 87 4.51 7.23 -10.39
CA LEU A 87 5.53 6.20 -10.59
C LEU A 87 4.92 4.98 -11.27
N LEU A 88 5.63 4.51 -12.29
CA LEU A 88 5.20 3.46 -13.19
C LEU A 88 5.49 2.10 -12.57
N GLY A 89 4.47 1.48 -11.96
CA GLY A 89 4.59 0.24 -11.22
C GLY A 89 4.00 -0.99 -11.91
N SER A 90 4.38 -2.16 -11.42
CA SER A 90 3.78 -3.47 -11.72
C SER A 90 3.74 -4.33 -10.45
N GLU A 91 2.56 -4.83 -10.06
CA GLU A 91 2.43 -5.90 -9.06
C GLU A 91 2.49 -7.25 -9.78
N ILE A 92 3.41 -8.11 -9.36
CA ILE A 92 3.69 -9.41 -9.97
C ILE A 92 3.51 -10.52 -8.94
N GLU A 93 2.82 -11.61 -9.31
CA GLU A 93 2.73 -12.82 -8.49
C GLU A 93 3.90 -13.77 -8.83
N VAL A 94 4.76 -14.00 -7.85
CA VAL A 94 5.90 -14.93 -7.91
C VAL A 94 5.50 -16.25 -7.24
N TYR A 95 5.81 -17.36 -7.91
CA TYR A 95 5.62 -18.71 -7.38
C TYR A 95 6.55 -19.69 -8.10
N ASP A 96 7.82 -19.72 -7.67
CA ASP A 96 8.87 -20.62 -8.17
C ASP A 96 9.08 -21.83 -7.23
N GLU A 97 10.10 -22.65 -7.48
CA GLU A 97 10.39 -23.86 -6.69
C GLU A 97 10.82 -23.59 -5.23
N ASN A 98 11.27 -22.38 -4.90
CA ASN A 98 11.67 -22.01 -3.55
C ASN A 98 10.49 -21.46 -2.73
N CYS A 99 9.42 -21.03 -3.38
CA CYS A 99 8.21 -20.55 -2.75
C CYS A 99 7.42 -21.67 -2.05
N ARG A 100 7.03 -21.45 -0.79
CA ARG A 100 6.01 -22.26 -0.08
C ARG A 100 4.58 -21.89 -0.46
N GLY A 101 4.42 -20.75 -1.12
CA GLY A 101 3.16 -20.26 -1.68
C GLY A 101 3.39 -18.99 -2.49
N GLN A 102 2.31 -18.47 -3.07
CA GLN A 102 2.38 -17.26 -3.90
C GLN A 102 2.86 -16.05 -3.08
N ILE A 103 3.62 -15.17 -3.72
CA ILE A 103 4.11 -13.92 -3.16
C ILE A 103 3.84 -12.81 -4.16
N HIS A 104 3.31 -11.67 -3.72
CA HIS A 104 3.25 -10.47 -4.54
C HIS A 104 4.47 -9.59 -4.30
N VAL A 105 4.96 -8.98 -5.39
CA VAL A 105 6.05 -8.00 -5.37
C VAL A 105 5.70 -6.81 -6.24
N LEU A 106 6.19 -5.64 -5.87
CA LEU A 106 6.03 -4.39 -6.59
C LEU A 106 7.33 -4.07 -7.31
N CYS A 107 7.23 -3.78 -8.60
CA CYS A 107 8.34 -3.37 -9.45
C CYS A 107 8.03 -1.97 -9.98
N TYR A 108 8.90 -0.98 -9.76
CA TYR A 108 8.73 0.36 -10.33
C TYR A 108 9.86 0.70 -11.29
N PHE A 109 9.55 1.47 -12.33
CA PHE A 109 10.51 1.86 -13.36
C PHE A 109 10.57 3.38 -13.52
N PRO A 110 11.76 3.94 -13.80
CA PRO A 110 11.98 5.38 -13.81
C PRO A 110 11.23 6.07 -14.96
N THR A 111 11.17 5.44 -16.13
CA THR A 111 10.65 6.06 -17.34
C THR A 111 9.63 5.20 -18.07
N LEU A 112 8.81 5.84 -18.89
CA LEU A 112 7.85 5.16 -19.76
C LEU A 112 8.55 4.18 -20.71
N ALA A 113 9.72 4.56 -21.22
CA ALA A 113 10.55 3.67 -22.04
C ALA A 113 10.99 2.41 -21.29
N LYS A 114 11.38 2.54 -20.01
CA LYS A 114 11.84 1.40 -19.19
C LYS A 114 10.70 0.45 -18.83
N ILE A 115 9.52 0.97 -18.48
CA ILE A 115 8.37 0.07 -18.24
C ILE A 115 7.87 -0.59 -19.52
N GLU A 116 8.01 0.05 -20.69
CA GLU A 116 7.72 -0.59 -21.98
C GLU A 116 8.67 -1.74 -22.28
N GLU A 117 9.96 -1.55 -22.03
CA GLU A 117 10.98 -2.59 -22.14
C GLU A 117 10.67 -3.77 -21.20
N PHE A 118 10.32 -3.46 -19.94
CA PHE A 118 9.90 -4.45 -18.96
C PHE A 118 8.64 -5.21 -19.41
N SER A 119 7.58 -4.50 -19.85
CA SER A 119 6.35 -5.10 -20.34
C SER A 119 6.59 -6.05 -21.51
N LYS A 120 7.43 -5.67 -22.46
CA LYS A 120 7.81 -6.51 -23.59
C LYS A 120 8.49 -7.79 -23.11
N TRP A 121 9.46 -7.68 -22.21
CA TRP A 121 10.10 -8.86 -21.61
C TRP A 121 9.09 -9.74 -20.86
N LEU A 122 8.20 -9.12 -20.08
CA LEU A 122 7.21 -9.82 -19.26
C LEU A 122 6.23 -10.65 -20.10
N THR A 123 5.94 -10.26 -21.35
CA THR A 123 5.12 -11.08 -22.27
C THR A 123 5.71 -12.47 -22.53
N THR A 124 7.03 -12.65 -22.39
CA THR A 124 7.69 -13.95 -22.57
C THR A 124 7.59 -14.83 -21.32
N LYS A 125 7.19 -14.25 -20.18
CA LYS A 125 7.16 -14.87 -18.85
C LYS A 125 5.77 -14.80 -18.21
N MET A 126 4.73 -14.37 -18.93
CA MET A 126 3.40 -14.15 -18.39
C MET A 126 2.34 -14.47 -19.44
N LYS A 127 1.26 -15.13 -19.02
CA LYS A 127 0.17 -15.53 -19.95
C LYS A 127 -0.68 -14.37 -20.43
N ASN A 128 -0.89 -13.36 -19.58
CA ASN A 128 -1.73 -12.23 -19.93
C ASN A 128 -1.17 -10.93 -19.36
N ILE A 129 -0.53 -10.13 -20.22
CA ILE A 129 0.08 -8.86 -19.83
C ILE A 129 -0.95 -7.75 -19.54
N THR A 130 -2.21 -7.91 -19.95
CA THR A 130 -3.23 -6.87 -19.78
C THR A 130 -3.88 -6.89 -18.40
N LEU A 131 -3.70 -7.97 -17.65
CA LEU A 131 -4.28 -8.14 -16.31
C LEU A 131 -3.25 -7.80 -15.22
N SER A 132 -3.78 -7.35 -14.10
CA SER A 132 -3.05 -7.06 -12.87
C SER A 132 -2.62 -8.32 -12.11
N SER A 133 -1.54 -8.24 -11.34
CA SER A 133 -1.06 -9.25 -10.38
C SER A 133 -0.96 -10.67 -10.95
N GLN A 134 -0.59 -10.79 -12.22
CA GLN A 134 -0.55 -12.10 -12.87
C GLN A 134 0.70 -12.87 -12.45
N ARG A 135 0.57 -14.20 -12.51
CA ARG A 135 1.70 -15.09 -12.26
C ARG A 135 2.80 -14.87 -13.29
N TYR A 136 4.00 -14.65 -12.78
CA TYR A 136 5.25 -14.69 -13.51
C TYR A 136 5.80 -16.13 -13.57
N TYR A 137 6.28 -16.54 -14.75
CA TYR A 137 6.85 -17.85 -15.04
C TYR A 137 8.37 -17.74 -15.20
N GLY A 138 9.04 -17.58 -14.08
CA GLY A 138 10.50 -17.57 -13.92
C GLY A 138 10.83 -17.60 -12.43
N THR A 139 12.11 -17.50 -12.09
CA THR A 139 12.52 -17.44 -10.68
C THR A 139 12.38 -16.03 -10.11
N ALA A 140 12.16 -15.95 -8.80
CA ALA A 140 12.11 -14.69 -8.07
C ALA A 140 13.35 -13.81 -8.30
N LYS A 141 14.53 -14.43 -8.30
CA LYS A 141 15.82 -13.76 -8.52
C LYS A 141 16.00 -13.29 -9.97
N GLU A 142 15.53 -14.06 -10.96
CA GLU A 142 15.51 -13.60 -12.37
C GLU A 142 14.69 -12.32 -12.52
N LEU A 143 13.54 -12.23 -11.84
CA LEU A 143 12.72 -11.02 -11.81
C LEU A 143 13.47 -9.86 -11.16
N GLN A 144 14.12 -10.06 -10.01
CA GLN A 144 14.92 -9.03 -9.35
C GLN A 144 16.04 -8.51 -10.27
N TYR A 145 16.80 -9.40 -10.91
CA TYR A 145 17.85 -9.00 -11.84
C TYR A 145 17.30 -8.18 -13.01
N LYS A 146 16.15 -8.58 -13.59
CA LYS A 146 15.55 -7.81 -14.69
C LYS A 146 15.09 -6.42 -14.24
N VAL A 147 14.50 -6.32 -13.04
CA VAL A 147 14.11 -5.02 -12.49
C VAL A 147 15.33 -4.12 -12.33
N LYS A 148 16.43 -4.65 -11.78
CA LYS A 148 17.68 -3.91 -11.57
C LYS A 148 18.42 -3.54 -12.86
N GLU A 149 18.42 -4.44 -13.86
CA GLU A 149 18.93 -4.16 -15.22
C GLU A 149 18.25 -2.92 -15.83
N LEU A 150 16.98 -2.70 -15.51
CA LEU A 150 16.18 -1.56 -15.98
C LEU A 150 16.19 -0.37 -15.00
N SER A 151 17.12 -0.37 -14.03
CA SER A 151 17.24 0.65 -12.98
C SER A 151 15.97 0.82 -12.14
N GLY A 152 15.21 -0.28 -11.99
CA GLY A 152 13.96 -0.31 -11.26
C GLY A 152 14.11 -0.57 -9.76
N ILE A 153 13.00 -0.35 -9.06
CA ILE A 153 12.82 -0.61 -7.63
C ILE A 153 12.05 -1.93 -7.47
N PHE A 154 12.46 -2.77 -6.52
CA PHE A 154 11.82 -4.05 -6.18
C PHE A 154 11.46 -4.09 -4.69
N ILE A 155 10.17 -4.28 -4.40
CA ILE A 155 9.61 -4.26 -3.04
C ILE A 155 8.69 -5.47 -2.86
N PRO A 156 8.95 -6.39 -1.91
CA PRO A 156 7.95 -7.37 -1.46
C PRO A 156 6.68 -6.67 -0.96
N ALA A 157 5.53 -7.06 -1.49
CA ALA A 157 4.24 -6.44 -1.20
C ALA A 157 3.57 -7.07 0.03
N HIS A 158 2.84 -6.25 0.79
CA HIS A 158 1.97 -6.63 1.93
C HIS A 158 2.39 -7.91 2.67
N VAL A 159 3.63 -7.91 3.17
CA VAL A 159 4.44 -9.12 3.42
C VAL A 159 3.90 -10.06 4.48
N PHE A 160 2.91 -9.63 5.28
CA PHE A 160 2.33 -10.40 6.37
C PHE A 160 0.90 -10.89 6.14
N THR A 161 0.24 -10.48 5.05
CA THR A 161 -1.14 -10.91 4.81
C THR A 161 -1.21 -12.45 4.68
N PRO A 162 -2.24 -13.16 5.17
CA PRO A 162 -2.25 -14.63 5.15
C PRO A 162 -2.29 -15.27 3.74
N PHE A 163 -2.36 -14.46 2.69
CA PHE A 163 -2.51 -14.90 1.30
C PHE A 163 -1.58 -14.08 0.41
N LYS A 164 -0.88 -14.75 -0.50
CA LYS A 164 -0.07 -14.11 -1.55
C LYS A 164 1.01 -13.15 -1.03
N SER A 165 1.60 -13.46 0.12
CA SER A 165 2.60 -12.62 0.78
C SER A 165 3.86 -13.40 1.12
N MET A 166 4.94 -12.68 1.38
CA MET A 166 6.24 -13.21 1.78
C MET A 166 6.14 -14.10 3.03
N TYR A 167 5.90 -13.52 4.20
CA TYR A 167 5.95 -14.21 5.50
C TYR A 167 4.65 -14.93 5.84
N GLY A 168 3.51 -14.42 5.35
CA GLY A 168 2.22 -15.06 5.60
C GLY A 168 2.07 -16.40 4.87
N LYS A 169 2.73 -16.57 3.71
CA LYS A 169 2.57 -17.80 2.91
C LYS A 169 3.80 -18.24 2.11
N GLY A 170 4.60 -17.31 1.63
CA GLY A 170 5.67 -17.52 0.67
C GLY A 170 6.89 -18.25 1.18
N VAL A 171 7.23 -18.12 2.47
CA VAL A 171 8.43 -18.74 3.07
C VAL A 171 8.15 -19.42 4.39
N GLN A 172 9.08 -20.30 4.78
CA GLN A 172 9.05 -20.94 6.08
C GLN A 172 9.51 -20.01 7.19
N LYS A 173 10.63 -19.30 6.99
CA LYS A 173 11.19 -18.38 7.97
C LYS A 173 11.75 -17.10 7.37
N SER A 174 12.54 -17.18 6.31
CA SER A 174 13.34 -16.05 5.83
C SER A 174 13.07 -15.66 4.40
N LEU A 175 13.11 -14.35 4.10
CA LEU A 175 13.01 -13.86 2.72
C LEU A 175 14.11 -14.38 1.80
N LYS A 176 15.27 -14.77 2.38
CA LYS A 176 16.44 -15.30 1.65
C LYS A 176 16.19 -16.68 1.03
N GLU A 177 15.12 -17.37 1.46
CA GLU A 177 14.67 -18.60 0.81
C GLU A 177 14.29 -18.35 -0.66
N VAL A 178 13.73 -17.19 -0.97
CA VAL A 178 13.19 -16.87 -2.30
C VAL A 178 13.95 -15.74 -2.98
N PHE A 179 14.27 -14.67 -2.25
CA PHE A 179 14.87 -13.46 -2.81
C PHE A 179 16.36 -13.36 -2.55
N ASP A 180 17.03 -12.58 -3.42
CA ASP A 180 18.30 -11.97 -3.09
C ASP A 180 18.04 -10.74 -2.20
N PRO A 181 18.52 -10.71 -0.94
CA PRO A 181 18.26 -9.62 -0.01
C PRO A 181 18.85 -8.28 -0.46
N ASP A 182 19.94 -8.27 -1.22
CA ASP A 182 20.64 -7.05 -1.63
C ASP A 182 19.91 -6.30 -2.77
N LEU A 183 18.93 -6.96 -3.39
CA LEU A 183 18.15 -6.41 -4.49
C LEU A 183 16.75 -5.95 -4.07
N ILE A 184 16.47 -5.89 -2.76
CA ILE A 184 15.23 -5.35 -2.20
C ILE A 184 15.48 -3.91 -1.76
N ASP A 185 14.63 -2.97 -2.20
CA ASP A 185 14.78 -1.55 -1.84
C ASP A 185 13.92 -1.12 -0.64
N GLY A 186 12.91 -1.91 -0.31
CA GLY A 186 11.98 -1.61 0.77
C GLY A 186 11.00 -2.75 0.99
N ILE A 187 10.20 -2.64 2.05
CA ILE A 187 9.22 -3.66 2.44
C ILE A 187 7.88 -2.99 2.65
N GLU A 188 6.85 -3.45 1.93
CA GLU A 188 5.48 -3.02 2.18
C GLU A 188 4.85 -3.89 3.28
N LEU A 189 4.44 -3.26 4.37
CA LEU A 189 3.81 -3.93 5.51
C LEU A 189 2.42 -4.47 5.14
N GLY A 190 1.62 -3.58 4.54
CA GLY A 190 0.22 -3.82 4.20
C GLY A 190 -0.72 -3.77 5.42
N LEU A 191 -2.02 -3.85 5.14
CA LEU A 191 -3.12 -3.53 6.06
C LEU A 191 -3.23 -4.38 7.34
N SER A 192 -2.38 -5.38 7.50
CA SER A 192 -2.50 -6.39 8.57
C SER A 192 -1.39 -6.32 9.61
N SER A 193 -0.47 -5.36 9.48
CA SER A 193 0.70 -5.23 10.34
C SER A 193 1.16 -3.77 10.40
N ASP A 194 1.78 -3.40 11.51
CA ASP A 194 2.45 -2.12 11.66
C ASP A 194 3.97 -2.30 11.85
N THR A 195 4.67 -1.19 12.02
CA THR A 195 6.13 -1.18 12.24
C THR A 195 6.54 -1.98 13.46
N ALA A 196 5.81 -1.89 14.58
CA ALA A 196 6.15 -2.59 15.82
C ALA A 196 5.99 -4.11 15.70
N MET A 197 5.01 -4.56 14.92
CA MET A 197 4.87 -5.97 14.56
C MET A 197 6.03 -6.43 13.67
N ALA A 198 6.34 -5.70 12.60
CA ALA A 198 7.38 -6.09 11.65
C ALA A 198 8.81 -6.06 12.24
N ASP A 199 9.10 -5.10 13.13
CA ASP A 199 10.42 -4.94 13.75
C ASP A 199 10.82 -6.07 14.70
N GLN A 200 9.90 -6.99 15.02
CA GLN A 200 10.23 -8.20 15.77
C GLN A 200 11.07 -9.20 14.95
N ILE A 201 11.22 -8.97 13.63
CA ILE A 201 11.98 -9.83 12.72
C ILE A 201 13.28 -9.12 12.31
N GLN A 202 14.42 -9.70 12.68
CA GLN A 202 15.74 -9.08 12.56
C GLN A 202 16.13 -8.79 11.10
N GLU A 203 15.82 -9.68 10.17
CA GLU A 203 16.19 -9.49 8.75
C GLU A 203 15.46 -8.30 8.10
N LEU A 204 14.33 -7.87 8.67
CA LEU A 204 13.60 -6.70 8.20
C LEU A 204 14.23 -5.37 8.64
N HIS A 205 15.22 -5.43 9.52
CA HIS A 205 15.94 -4.23 9.98
C HIS A 205 16.73 -3.60 8.85
N ASP A 206 17.13 -4.31 7.80
CA ASP A 206 17.93 -3.72 6.72
C ASP A 206 17.13 -2.85 5.74
N TYR A 207 15.79 -2.87 5.82
CA TYR A 207 14.92 -2.25 4.82
C TYR A 207 14.08 -1.10 5.37
N THR A 208 13.81 -0.11 4.52
CA THR A 208 12.80 0.93 4.79
C THR A 208 11.39 0.36 4.63
N PHE A 209 10.51 0.67 5.58
CA PHE A 209 9.11 0.24 5.55
C PHE A 209 8.21 1.23 4.82
N LEU A 210 7.29 0.67 4.04
CA LEU A 210 6.23 1.36 3.32
C LEU A 210 4.87 0.87 3.78
N THR A 211 3.89 1.77 3.73
CA THR A 211 2.49 1.50 4.04
C THR A 211 1.63 2.06 2.94
N ASN A 212 1.15 1.22 2.04
CA ASN A 212 0.39 1.66 0.87
C ASN A 212 -1.00 1.04 0.86
N SER A 213 -1.91 1.68 0.13
CA SER A 213 -3.32 1.38 0.24
C SER A 213 -3.72 0.04 -0.35
N ASP A 214 -3.01 -0.53 -1.34
CA ASP A 214 -3.56 -1.60 -2.19
C ASP A 214 -4.98 -1.22 -2.68
N ALA A 215 -5.11 0.01 -3.18
CA ALA A 215 -6.42 0.60 -3.47
C ALA A 215 -7.09 -0.09 -4.66
N HIS A 216 -8.29 -0.61 -4.40
CA HIS A 216 -9.19 -1.21 -5.38
C HIS A 216 -10.40 -0.32 -5.75
N SER A 217 -10.45 0.91 -5.20
CA SER A 217 -11.38 1.96 -5.61
C SER A 217 -10.79 3.34 -5.29
N LEU A 218 -11.30 4.40 -5.92
CA LEU A 218 -10.83 5.77 -5.71
C LEU A 218 -10.89 6.19 -4.24
N ALA A 219 -11.98 5.83 -3.56
CA ALA A 219 -12.19 6.07 -2.14
C ALA A 219 -11.08 5.48 -1.24
N LYS A 220 -10.52 4.33 -1.63
CA LYS A 220 -9.49 3.62 -0.85
C LYS A 220 -8.07 4.12 -1.09
N ILE A 221 -7.84 5.01 -2.06
CA ILE A 221 -6.55 5.68 -2.22
C ILE A 221 -6.20 6.39 -0.91
N ALA A 222 -4.95 6.23 -0.48
CA ALA A 222 -4.42 6.75 0.77
C ALA A 222 -5.16 6.28 2.04
N ARG A 223 -5.70 5.05 2.05
CA ARG A 223 -6.07 4.42 3.33
C ARG A 223 -4.85 4.02 4.17
N GLU A 224 -3.74 3.75 3.50
CA GLU A 224 -2.39 3.72 4.06
C GLU A 224 -1.51 4.50 3.07
N TYR A 225 -0.56 5.27 3.60
CA TYR A 225 0.34 6.11 2.84
C TYR A 225 1.51 6.54 3.73
N GLN A 226 2.52 7.18 3.16
CA GLN A 226 3.68 7.69 3.89
C GLN A 226 3.85 9.19 3.66
N GLU A 227 4.45 9.87 4.64
CA GLU A 227 5.06 11.18 4.44
C GLU A 227 6.55 11.01 4.20
N ILE A 228 7.05 11.58 3.12
CA ILE A 228 8.43 11.44 2.69
C ILE A 228 9.09 12.82 2.67
N CYS A 229 10.29 12.89 3.23
CA CYS A 229 11.16 14.05 3.15
C CYS A 229 12.00 13.96 1.88
N MET A 230 11.80 14.88 0.93
CA MET A 230 12.49 14.91 -0.36
C MET A 230 12.48 16.32 -0.97
N GLU A 231 13.28 16.58 -2.01
CA GLU A 231 13.28 17.90 -2.67
C GLU A 231 12.04 18.09 -3.53
N GLU A 232 11.74 17.11 -4.38
CA GLU A 232 10.61 17.12 -5.32
C GLU A 232 10.08 15.68 -5.54
N PRO A 233 8.78 15.48 -5.82
CA PRO A 233 8.26 14.15 -6.13
C PRO A 233 8.75 13.64 -7.49
N SER A 234 9.69 12.69 -7.47
CA SER A 234 10.25 11.98 -8.65
C SER A 234 10.60 10.53 -8.31
N PHE A 235 10.87 9.71 -9.33
CA PHE A 235 11.32 8.33 -9.12
C PHE A 235 12.64 8.27 -8.37
N GLN A 236 13.60 9.12 -8.76
CA GLN A 236 14.92 9.18 -8.13
C GLN A 236 14.83 9.56 -6.65
N GLU A 237 14.03 10.59 -6.31
CA GLU A 237 13.87 11.03 -4.92
C GLU A 237 13.16 9.96 -4.07
N PHE A 238 12.22 9.21 -4.64
CA PHE A 238 11.63 8.05 -3.97
C PHE A 238 12.67 6.95 -3.72
N ASN A 239 13.50 6.62 -4.72
CA ASN A 239 14.59 5.66 -4.55
C ASN A 239 15.58 6.11 -3.47
N TRP A 240 15.96 7.40 -3.47
CA TRP A 240 16.83 7.95 -2.44
C TRP A 240 16.20 7.93 -1.05
N ALA A 241 14.89 8.16 -0.93
CA ALA A 241 14.19 8.06 0.35
C ALA A 241 14.13 6.63 0.89
N LEU A 242 13.99 5.63 0.02
CA LEU A 242 14.07 4.22 0.42
C LEU A 242 15.45 3.84 0.99
N HIS A 243 16.50 4.42 0.41
CA HIS A 243 17.90 4.14 0.76
C HIS A 243 18.54 5.16 1.71
N ASN A 244 17.77 6.10 2.25
CA ASN A 244 18.22 7.16 3.16
C ASN A 244 19.39 8.01 2.61
N VAL A 245 19.36 8.31 1.31
CA VAL A 245 20.43 9.05 0.61
C VAL A 245 20.23 10.55 0.75
N GLN A 246 21.28 11.29 1.13
CA GLN A 246 21.29 12.77 1.21
C GLN A 246 20.08 13.33 1.98
N ASP A 247 19.80 12.78 3.15
CA ASP A 247 18.71 13.16 4.06
C ASP A 247 17.28 12.94 3.52
N ARG A 248 17.13 12.34 2.33
CA ARG A 248 15.83 11.85 1.86
C ARG A 248 15.45 10.65 2.70
N LYS A 249 14.23 10.61 3.23
CA LYS A 249 13.77 9.50 4.07
C LYS A 249 12.26 9.46 4.19
N ILE A 250 11.73 8.28 4.49
CA ILE A 250 10.37 8.16 5.01
C ILE A 250 10.37 8.82 6.39
N LYS A 251 9.55 9.85 6.57
CA LYS A 251 9.44 10.58 7.84
C LYS A 251 8.49 9.89 8.80
N GLN A 252 7.38 9.39 8.28
CA GLN A 252 6.39 8.61 9.03
C GLN A 252 5.48 7.82 8.08
N ASN A 253 4.94 6.73 8.61
CA ASN A 253 3.97 5.87 7.93
C ASN A 253 2.59 6.07 8.56
N PHE A 254 1.54 6.04 7.75
CA PHE A 254 0.16 6.11 8.18
C PHE A 254 -0.57 4.86 7.70
N GLY A 255 -1.29 4.21 8.61
CA GLY A 255 -2.10 3.07 8.21
C GLY A 255 -3.06 2.60 9.27
N MET A 256 -3.80 1.54 8.95
CA MET A 256 -4.82 1.04 9.86
C MET A 256 -4.19 0.37 11.07
N ASN A 257 -4.92 0.36 12.19
CA ASN A 257 -4.51 -0.43 13.33
C ASN A 257 -4.71 -1.94 13.01
N PRO A 258 -3.66 -2.78 13.07
CA PRO A 258 -3.74 -4.20 12.73
C PRO A 258 -4.78 -4.99 13.52
N HIS A 259 -5.11 -4.55 14.75
CA HIS A 259 -6.18 -5.16 15.54
C HIS A 259 -7.55 -5.05 14.88
N LEU A 260 -7.77 -4.12 13.94
CA LEU A 260 -9.00 -4.05 13.15
C LEU A 260 -9.08 -5.16 12.08
N GLY A 261 -7.95 -5.83 11.80
CA GLY A 261 -7.81 -6.82 10.75
C GLY A 261 -8.63 -8.09 10.99
N LYS A 262 -9.16 -8.64 9.89
CA LYS A 262 -9.97 -9.86 9.88
C LYS A 262 -9.24 -11.09 10.46
N TYR A 263 -7.94 -11.19 10.19
CA TYR A 263 -7.08 -12.33 10.49
C TYR A 263 -5.93 -11.94 11.42
N TYR A 264 -6.17 -11.04 12.37
CA TYR A 264 -5.15 -10.63 13.34
C TYR A 264 -4.63 -11.85 14.14
N THR A 265 -5.53 -12.65 14.72
CA THR A 265 -5.24 -13.95 15.34
C THR A 265 -5.73 -15.12 14.48
N THR A 266 -5.27 -16.34 14.80
CA THR A 266 -5.60 -17.58 14.12
C THR A 266 -7.09 -17.91 14.22
N VAL A 267 -7.68 -18.30 13.09
CA VAL A 267 -9.11 -18.60 12.97
C VAL A 267 -9.39 -19.80 12.07
N CYS A 268 -10.54 -20.44 12.26
CA CYS A 268 -11.08 -21.39 11.29
C CYS A 268 -11.46 -20.66 9.99
N SER A 269 -11.10 -21.20 8.82
CA SER A 269 -11.46 -20.58 7.53
C SER A 269 -12.95 -20.68 7.19
N GLN A 270 -13.70 -21.57 7.85
CA GLN A 270 -15.11 -21.84 7.56
C GLN A 270 -16.05 -21.08 8.50
N CYS A 271 -15.93 -21.30 9.81
CA CYS A 271 -16.83 -20.70 10.80
C CYS A 271 -16.25 -19.46 11.48
N LEU A 272 -14.98 -19.13 11.19
CA LEU A 272 -14.26 -17.98 11.73
C LEU A 272 -14.07 -18.02 13.26
N GLU A 273 -14.26 -19.18 13.89
CA GLU A 273 -13.95 -19.38 15.30
C GLU A 273 -12.47 -19.07 15.58
N PRO A 274 -12.14 -18.26 16.61
CA PRO A 274 -10.77 -18.10 17.07
C PRO A 274 -10.18 -19.43 17.54
N LEU A 275 -8.95 -19.73 17.16
CA LEU A 275 -8.24 -20.96 17.51
C LEU A 275 -6.85 -20.64 18.06
N SER A 276 -6.22 -21.58 18.76
CA SER A 276 -4.78 -21.44 19.05
C SER A 276 -3.96 -21.58 17.75
N PRO A 277 -2.76 -21.00 17.69
CA PRO A 277 -1.87 -21.10 16.52
C PRO A 277 -1.52 -22.55 16.11
N GLU A 278 -1.51 -23.46 17.09
CA GLU A 278 -1.17 -24.88 16.93
C GLU A 278 -2.39 -25.76 16.60
N ALA A 279 -3.59 -25.18 16.51
CA ALA A 279 -4.78 -25.94 16.19
C ALA A 279 -4.63 -26.65 14.83
N VAL A 280 -4.98 -27.93 14.80
CA VAL A 280 -4.98 -28.76 13.57
C VAL A 280 -6.39 -28.95 13.00
N HIS A 281 -7.42 -28.77 13.84
CA HIS A 281 -8.83 -28.74 13.45
C HIS A 281 -9.59 -27.72 14.30
N CYS A 282 -10.72 -27.25 13.79
CA CYS A 282 -11.61 -26.35 14.52
C CYS A 282 -12.44 -27.11 15.55
N HIS A 283 -12.39 -26.73 16.83
CA HIS A 283 -13.19 -27.35 17.91
C HIS A 283 -14.71 -27.13 17.76
N ARG A 284 -15.13 -26.23 16.86
CA ARG A 284 -16.54 -25.87 16.67
C ARG A 284 -17.20 -26.51 15.45
N CYS A 285 -16.47 -26.69 14.35
CA CYS A 285 -17.03 -27.21 13.09
C CYS A 285 -16.16 -28.30 12.44
N GLU A 286 -15.16 -28.81 13.16
CA GLU A 286 -14.27 -29.91 12.77
C GLU A 286 -13.43 -29.68 11.50
N SER A 287 -13.52 -28.49 10.89
CA SER A 287 -12.75 -28.14 9.71
C SER A 287 -11.24 -28.17 9.99
N THR A 288 -10.48 -28.77 9.08
CA THR A 288 -9.01 -28.74 9.08
C THR A 288 -8.44 -27.52 8.36
N LYS A 289 -9.30 -26.66 7.80
CA LYS A 289 -8.87 -25.43 7.10
C LYS A 289 -8.72 -24.29 8.11
N ILE A 290 -7.48 -23.99 8.47
CA ILE A 290 -7.12 -22.98 9.45
C ILE A 290 -6.33 -21.87 8.76
N VAL A 291 -6.71 -20.63 9.05
CA VAL A 291 -5.97 -19.43 8.61
C VAL A 291 -5.16 -18.96 9.80
N LYS A 292 -3.83 -19.12 9.71
CA LYS A 292 -2.91 -18.62 10.72
C LYS A 292 -3.02 -17.09 10.81
N GLY A 293 -3.13 -16.59 12.03
CA GLY A 293 -3.22 -15.17 12.32
C GLY A 293 -1.92 -14.46 11.96
N VAL A 294 -2.02 -13.19 11.58
CA VAL A 294 -0.84 -12.37 11.28
C VAL A 294 0.02 -12.16 12.52
N PHE A 295 -0.60 -11.86 13.67
CA PHE A 295 0.12 -11.73 14.93
C PHE A 295 0.85 -13.03 15.28
N ASP A 296 0.13 -14.15 15.25
CA ASP A 296 0.70 -15.47 15.58
C ASP A 296 1.86 -15.82 14.63
N ARG A 297 1.70 -15.52 13.34
CA ARG A 297 2.76 -15.75 12.36
C ARG A 297 4.00 -14.91 12.63
N ILE A 298 3.85 -13.66 13.05
CA ILE A 298 4.98 -12.80 13.41
C ILE A 298 5.66 -13.31 14.69
N GLN A 299 4.90 -13.78 15.68
CA GLN A 299 5.47 -14.38 16.89
C GLN A 299 6.34 -15.61 16.56
N GLU A 300 5.94 -16.44 15.59
CA GLU A 300 6.76 -17.57 15.13
C GLU A 300 8.09 -17.16 14.48
N LEU A 301 8.13 -15.97 13.89
CA LEU A 301 9.27 -15.45 13.15
C LEU A 301 10.17 -14.54 13.99
N THR A 302 9.73 -14.19 15.21
CA THR A 302 10.39 -13.21 16.06
C THR A 302 11.80 -13.67 16.44
N ASP A 303 12.79 -12.87 16.06
CA ASP A 303 14.20 -13.11 16.34
C ASP A 303 15.04 -11.83 16.52
N ALA A 304 14.41 -10.65 16.48
CA ALA A 304 15.08 -9.38 16.71
C ALA A 304 15.66 -9.29 18.13
N LYS A 305 16.92 -8.88 18.21
CA LYS A 305 17.64 -8.69 19.48
C LYS A 305 17.85 -7.22 19.82
N GLU A 306 17.86 -6.38 18.80
CA GLU A 306 18.12 -4.95 18.90
C GLU A 306 16.86 -4.16 18.56
N VAL A 307 16.74 -2.97 19.14
CA VAL A 307 15.70 -2.02 18.77
C VAL A 307 16.24 -1.16 17.65
N LYS A 308 15.59 -1.18 16.49
CA LYS A 308 15.91 -0.28 15.39
C LYS A 308 15.12 1.02 15.53
N GLU A 309 15.78 2.17 15.39
CA GLU A 309 15.07 3.43 15.24
C GLU A 309 14.33 3.43 13.90
N ARG A 310 13.01 3.66 13.95
CA ARG A 310 12.14 3.69 12.78
C ARG A 310 11.35 4.98 12.71
N PRO A 311 10.95 5.40 11.49
CA PRO A 311 9.84 6.33 11.32
C PRO A 311 8.61 5.83 12.09
N PRO A 312 7.86 6.70 12.79
CA PRO A 312 6.67 6.29 13.51
C PRO A 312 5.61 5.77 12.54
N TYR A 313 4.83 4.80 13.02
CA TYR A 313 3.59 4.34 12.38
C TYR A 313 2.41 4.98 13.12
N LEU A 314 1.70 5.89 12.45
CA LEU A 314 0.55 6.57 13.02
C LEU A 314 -0.74 5.86 12.59
N TYR A 315 -1.49 5.38 13.57
CA TYR A 315 -2.76 4.73 13.31
C TYR A 315 -3.77 5.75 12.81
N GLN A 316 -4.27 5.50 11.61
CA GLN A 316 -5.25 6.35 10.97
C GLN A 316 -6.31 5.50 10.26
N VAL A 317 -7.50 6.06 10.17
CA VAL A 317 -8.56 5.54 9.30
C VAL A 317 -8.90 6.58 8.24
N PRO A 318 -9.39 6.16 7.06
CA PRO A 318 -9.89 7.11 6.07
C PRO A 318 -11.03 7.96 6.65
N LEU A 319 -11.13 9.23 6.25
CA LEU A 319 -12.19 10.13 6.71
C LEU A 319 -13.59 9.55 6.51
N GLU A 320 -13.81 8.82 5.40
CA GLU A 320 -15.08 8.16 5.08
C GLU A 320 -15.51 7.08 6.10
N TYR A 321 -14.62 6.63 6.99
CA TYR A 321 -14.91 5.63 8.02
C TYR A 321 -15.52 6.27 9.27
N LEU A 322 -15.46 7.60 9.38
CA LEU A 322 -16.04 8.31 10.52
C LEU A 322 -17.58 8.25 10.43
N PRO A 323 -18.29 7.64 11.40
CA PRO A 323 -19.73 7.38 11.29
C PRO A 323 -20.60 8.63 11.05
N ALA A 324 -20.16 9.79 11.54
CA ALA A 324 -20.87 11.06 11.42
C ALA A 324 -20.47 11.88 10.17
N LEU A 325 -19.50 11.41 9.38
CA LEU A 325 -19.05 12.11 8.18
C LEU A 325 -19.78 11.59 6.94
N GLY A 326 -20.97 12.13 6.69
CA GLY A 326 -21.73 11.83 5.48
C GLY A 326 -21.13 12.47 4.21
N PRO A 327 -21.49 11.98 3.00
CA PRO A 327 -20.94 12.47 1.73
C PRO A 327 -21.09 13.98 1.49
N LYS A 328 -22.19 14.58 1.97
CA LYS A 328 -22.42 16.03 1.85
C LYS A 328 -21.44 16.82 2.71
N THR A 329 -21.23 16.38 3.95
CA THR A 329 -20.29 17.00 4.90
C THR A 329 -18.86 16.83 4.43
N PHE A 330 -18.50 15.63 3.93
CA PHE A 330 -17.21 15.37 3.31
C PHE A 330 -16.94 16.32 2.14
N LYS A 331 -17.89 16.48 1.21
CA LYS A 331 -17.78 17.46 0.12
C LYS A 331 -17.64 18.89 0.63
N LYS A 332 -18.33 19.28 1.70
CA LYS A 332 -18.21 20.61 2.32
C LYS A 332 -16.78 20.85 2.84
N LEU A 333 -16.18 19.84 3.48
CA LEU A 333 -14.79 19.90 3.93
C LEU A 333 -13.84 20.08 2.73
N LEU A 334 -13.99 19.30 1.66
CA LEU A 334 -13.13 19.44 0.48
C LEU A 334 -13.31 20.77 -0.25
N ILE A 335 -14.52 21.33 -0.31
CA ILE A 335 -14.72 22.67 -0.90
C ILE A 335 -13.96 23.74 -0.10
N HIS A 336 -13.93 23.62 1.23
CA HIS A 336 -13.35 24.64 2.10
C HIS A 336 -11.83 24.45 2.29
N PHE A 337 -11.39 23.21 2.50
CA PHE A 337 -9.99 22.86 2.81
C PHE A 337 -9.24 22.26 1.62
N GLN A 338 -9.89 22.16 0.46
CA GLN A 338 -9.35 21.66 -0.83
C GLN A 338 -9.13 20.14 -0.87
N THR A 339 -8.35 19.57 0.06
CA THR A 339 -7.95 18.15 0.01
C THR A 339 -8.15 17.42 1.34
N GLU A 340 -8.23 16.09 1.28
CA GLU A 340 -8.23 15.24 2.48
C GLU A 340 -6.94 15.43 3.29
N MET A 341 -5.77 15.50 2.66
CA MET A 341 -4.50 15.71 3.36
C MET A 341 -4.48 17.05 4.12
N ASN A 342 -5.10 18.11 3.61
CA ASN A 342 -5.26 19.36 4.36
C ASN A 342 -6.16 19.14 5.59
N VAL A 343 -7.32 18.50 5.39
CA VAL A 343 -8.27 18.17 6.46
C VAL A 343 -7.65 17.24 7.50
N ILE A 344 -6.69 16.39 7.13
CA ILE A 344 -6.05 15.45 8.05
C ILE A 344 -4.85 16.11 8.73
N HIS A 345 -3.97 16.80 8.02
CA HIS A 345 -2.65 17.15 8.56
C HIS A 345 -2.44 18.63 8.88
N HIS A 346 -3.27 19.52 8.32
CA HIS A 346 -2.95 20.95 8.30
C HIS A 346 -4.02 21.84 8.91
N THR A 347 -5.31 21.50 8.78
CA THR A 347 -6.41 22.32 9.28
C THR A 347 -6.47 22.32 10.81
N LYS A 348 -6.60 23.48 11.45
CA LYS A 348 -6.73 23.58 12.92
C LYS A 348 -8.13 23.21 13.41
N LEU A 349 -8.28 22.90 14.69
CA LEU A 349 -9.57 22.57 15.29
C LEU A 349 -10.60 23.70 15.12
N ASP A 350 -10.21 24.95 15.38
CA ASP A 350 -11.12 26.09 15.29
C ASP A 350 -11.63 26.30 13.86
N GLU A 351 -10.76 26.14 12.86
CA GLU A 351 -11.13 26.19 11.44
C GLU A 351 -12.13 25.08 11.07
N LEU A 352 -11.95 23.86 11.60
CA LEU A 352 -12.94 22.79 11.41
C LEU A 352 -14.31 23.17 12.00
N LYS A 353 -14.35 23.77 13.19
CA LYS A 353 -15.60 24.15 13.87
C LYS A 353 -16.41 25.21 13.12
N GLU A 354 -15.78 26.01 12.27
CA GLU A 354 -16.48 26.95 11.37
C GLU A 354 -17.29 26.23 10.28
N VAL A 355 -16.88 25.02 9.90
CA VAL A 355 -17.43 24.29 8.76
C VAL A 355 -18.33 23.14 9.19
N ILE A 356 -18.01 22.47 10.30
CA ILE A 356 -18.69 21.26 10.75
C ILE A 356 -19.01 21.31 12.26
N PRO A 357 -19.98 20.51 12.73
CA PRO A 357 -20.29 20.45 14.16
C PRO A 357 -19.06 20.08 15.00
N GLU A 358 -18.92 20.71 16.17
CA GLU A 358 -17.80 20.55 17.09
C GLU A 358 -17.45 19.08 17.39
N LYS A 359 -18.47 18.24 17.61
CA LYS A 359 -18.29 16.80 17.84
C LYS A 359 -17.52 16.11 16.71
N LEU A 360 -17.83 16.44 15.45
CA LEU A 360 -17.15 15.87 14.30
C LEU A 360 -15.74 16.46 14.14
N ALA A 361 -15.57 17.74 14.45
CA ALA A 361 -14.25 18.39 14.43
C ALA A 361 -13.29 17.73 15.45
N ASN A 362 -13.74 17.52 16.68
CA ASN A 362 -12.99 16.79 17.71
C ASN A 362 -12.71 15.34 17.30
N THR A 363 -13.67 14.66 16.65
CA THR A 363 -13.46 13.29 16.13
C THR A 363 -12.35 13.26 15.07
N ILE A 364 -12.31 14.24 14.17
CA ILE A 364 -11.23 14.36 13.18
C ILE A 364 -9.90 14.61 13.89
N VAL A 365 -9.82 15.50 14.88
CA VAL A 365 -8.57 15.73 15.64
C VAL A 365 -8.10 14.46 16.36
N ASN A 366 -8.98 13.76 17.07
CA ASN A 366 -8.65 12.49 17.71
C ASN A 366 -8.17 11.43 16.70
N MET A 367 -8.71 11.43 15.48
CA MET A 367 -8.24 10.55 14.40
C MET A 367 -6.80 10.86 13.99
N ARG A 368 -6.45 12.15 13.85
CA ARG A 368 -5.11 12.60 13.45
C ARG A 368 -4.05 12.23 14.47
N GLU A 369 -4.41 12.30 15.75
CA GLU A 369 -3.52 12.03 16.87
C GLU A 369 -3.44 10.53 17.20
N GLY A 370 -4.14 9.65 16.46
CA GLY A 370 -4.20 8.22 16.75
C GLY A 370 -4.97 7.87 18.03
N ASN A 371 -5.74 8.81 18.57
CA ASN A 371 -6.47 8.72 19.83
C ASN A 371 -7.88 8.10 19.71
N LEU A 372 -8.27 7.64 18.51
CA LEU A 372 -9.56 6.98 18.33
C LEU A 372 -9.57 5.62 19.04
N ALA A 373 -10.54 5.45 19.93
CA ALA A 373 -10.80 4.16 20.54
C ALA A 373 -11.23 3.14 19.47
N ILE A 374 -10.56 2.00 19.44
CA ILE A 374 -10.89 0.89 18.56
C ILE A 374 -11.46 -0.28 19.37
N LYS A 375 -12.52 -0.89 18.82
CA LYS A 375 -12.91 -2.24 19.17
C LYS A 375 -12.16 -3.16 18.22
N ALA A 376 -11.21 -3.92 18.75
CA ALA A 376 -10.48 -4.92 17.98
C ALA A 376 -11.45 -5.82 17.20
N GLY A 377 -11.03 -6.16 15.98
CA GLY A 377 -11.59 -7.27 15.23
C GLY A 377 -11.13 -8.59 15.81
N GLY A 378 -11.32 -9.66 15.04
CA GLY A 378 -10.98 -11.02 15.45
C GLY A 378 -12.07 -12.00 15.11
N GLY A 379 -11.73 -13.29 15.03
CA GLY A 379 -12.68 -14.32 14.63
C GLY A 379 -13.26 -14.05 13.23
N GLY A 380 -12.43 -13.60 12.28
CA GLY A 380 -12.84 -13.33 10.91
C GLY A 380 -13.80 -12.16 10.71
N LYS A 381 -13.93 -11.27 11.70
CA LYS A 381 -14.68 -10.01 11.60
C LYS A 381 -13.73 -8.82 11.73
N TYR A 382 -14.01 -7.76 10.96
CA TYR A 382 -13.29 -6.50 11.12
C TYR A 382 -13.65 -5.84 12.46
N GLY A 383 -12.66 -5.17 13.04
CA GLY A 383 -12.88 -4.28 14.17
C GLY A 383 -13.64 -3.02 13.75
N ASN A 384 -14.00 -2.20 14.73
CA ASN A 384 -14.73 -0.95 14.48
C ASN A 384 -14.18 0.17 15.35
N ILE A 385 -14.28 1.40 14.84
CA ILE A 385 -14.02 2.60 15.65
C ILE A 385 -15.18 2.77 16.62
N ILE A 386 -14.87 2.94 17.89
CA ILE A 386 -15.86 3.25 18.91
C ILE A 386 -16.07 4.77 18.83
N PRO A 387 -17.30 5.26 18.61
CA PRO A 387 -17.58 6.68 18.73
C PRO A 387 -17.09 7.16 20.08
N SER A 388 -16.39 8.30 20.14
CA SER A 388 -16.03 8.91 21.41
C SER A 388 -17.31 9.07 22.24
N SER A 389 -17.41 8.25 23.29
CA SER A 389 -18.47 8.38 24.27
C SER A 389 -18.06 9.55 25.15
N GLU A 390 -18.70 10.69 24.96
CA GLU A 390 -18.73 11.68 26.02
C GLU A 390 -19.85 11.29 26.98
N LYS A 391 -19.51 11.34 28.26
CA LYS A 391 -20.49 11.41 29.35
C LYS A 391 -21.40 12.61 29.17
#